data_AF-A0A9D1IAE7-F1
#
_entry.id   AF-A0A9D1IAE7-F1
#
_cell.length_a   1.000
_cell.length_b   1.000
_cell.length_c   1.000
_cell.angle_alpha   90.00
_cell.angle_beta   90.00
_cell.angle_gamma   90.00
#
_symmetry.space_group_name_H-M   'P 1'
#
loop_
_entity.id
_entity.type
_entity.pdbx_description
1 polymer ?
#
loop_
_entity_poly.entity_id
_entity_poly.type
_entity_poly.pdbx_seq_one_letter_code
_entity_poly.pdbx_strand_id
1 'polypeptide(L)' 'MIFQTGERVVFIGDSVTEYGHGKPVGEGLFEGVGSGYVRVVENFINVFYPERTIRISNTGISGNN' A
#
# COMPACT_ATOMS: atom_id res chain seq x y z
N MET A 1 -12.73 -7.20 -10.57
CA MET A 1 -11.51 -6.64 -9.96
C MET A 1 -10.31 -7.49 -10.35
N ILE A 2 -9.17 -6.84 -10.63
CA ILE A 2 -7.96 -7.45 -11.19
C ILE A 2 -7.16 -8.31 -10.20
N PHE A 3 -7.20 -7.98 -8.91
CA PHE A 3 -6.48 -8.71 -7.86
C PHE A 3 -7.28 -9.89 -7.33
N GLN A 4 -6.61 -11.00 -7.05
CA GLN A 4 -7.17 -12.21 -6.47
C GLN A 4 -6.89 -12.30 -4.97
N THR A 5 -7.72 -13.05 -4.26
CA THR A 5 -7.51 -13.32 -2.83
C THR A 5 -6.18 -14.02 -2.60
N GLY A 6 -5.41 -13.56 -1.63
CA GLY A 6 -4.08 -14.07 -1.29
C GLY A 6 -2.93 -13.40 -2.04
N GLU A 7 -3.21 -12.53 -3.00
CA GLU A 7 -2.17 -11.80 -3.73
C GLU A 7 -1.56 -10.67 -2.91
N ARG A 8 -0.31 -10.34 -3.26
CA ARG A 8 0.43 -9.21 -2.73
C ARG A 8 0.65 -8.18 -3.83
N VAL A 9 0.26 -6.94 -3.57
CA VAL A 9 0.48 -5.79 -4.45
C VAL A 9 1.55 -4.91 -3.83
N VAL A 10 2.64 -4.70 -4.57
CA VAL A 10 3.77 -3.88 -4.14
C VAL A 10 3.73 -2.55 -4.90
N PHE A 11 3.68 -1.46 -4.15
CA PHE A 11 3.81 -0.09 -4.64
C PHE A 11 5.25 0.36 -4.49
N ILE A 12 5.86 0.77 -5.60
CA ILE A 12 7.21 1.34 -5.65
C ILE A 12 7.15 2.67 -6.40
N GLY A 13 7.96 3.62 -5.97
CA GLY A 13 8.04 4.93 -6.59
C GLY A 13 8.89 5.89 -5.76
N ASP A 14 8.69 7.17 -6.02
CA ASP A 14 9.39 8.28 -5.39
C ASP A 14 8.66 8.78 -4.13
N SER A 15 8.78 10.08 -3.85
CA SER A 15 8.13 10.77 -2.73
C SER A 15 6.60 10.68 -2.78
N VAL A 16 6.00 10.58 -3.97
CA VAL A 16 4.55 10.46 -4.13
C VAL A 16 4.06 9.13 -3.56
N THR A 17 4.90 8.09 -3.67
CA THR A 17 4.59 6.74 -3.16
C THR A 17 5.01 6.58 -1.70
N GLU A 18 6.20 7.05 -1.31
CA GLU A 18 6.77 6.88 0.03
C GLU A 18 5.83 7.42 1.12
N TYR A 19 5.39 8.67 0.98
CA TYR A 19 4.53 9.44 1.88
C TYR A 19 4.33 8.87 3.31
N GLY A 20 5.43 8.77 4.06
CA GLY A 20 5.41 8.41 5.49
C GLY A 20 5.15 6.94 5.81
N HIS A 21 5.37 6.00 4.89
CA HIS A 21 5.22 4.58 5.16
C HIS A 21 6.24 4.04 6.17
N GLY A 22 5.91 2.93 6.84
CA GLY A 22 6.84 2.23 7.72
C GLY A 22 8.04 1.66 6.96
N LYS A 23 9.26 1.83 7.48
CA LYS A 23 10.50 1.33 6.85
C LYS A 23 10.94 0.01 7.51
N PRO A 24 11.56 -0.93 6.78
CA PRO A 24 12.01 -0.85 5.38
C PRO A 24 10.92 -1.10 4.33
N VAL A 25 9.81 -1.73 4.72
CA VAL A 25 8.65 -2.01 3.86
C VAL A 25 7.41 -1.58 4.64
N GLY A 26 6.59 -0.73 4.03
CA GLY A 26 5.39 -0.20 4.64
C GLY A 26 4.24 -1.18 4.51
N GLU A 27 3.85 -1.81 5.60
CA GLU A 27 2.75 -2.78 5.67
C GLU A 27 2.06 -2.71 7.02
N GLY A 28 0.88 -3.32 7.09
CA GLY A 28 0.17 -3.57 8.34
C GLY A 28 -0.92 -2.54 8.63
N LEU A 29 -1.45 -2.61 9.85
CA LEU A 29 -2.45 -1.67 10.36
C LEU A 29 -1.86 -0.27 10.47
N PHE A 30 -2.67 0.78 10.67
CA PHE A 30 -2.07 1.94 11.34
C PHE A 30 -1.06 2.78 10.59
N GLU A 31 -1.29 3.66 9.64
CA GLU A 31 -0.15 4.34 8.96
C GLU A 31 0.99 3.42 8.39
N GLY A 32 0.89 2.06 8.45
CA GLY A 32 1.90 1.12 7.96
C GLY A 32 2.30 1.33 6.51
N VAL A 33 1.31 1.44 5.60
CA VAL A 33 1.54 1.80 4.18
C VAL A 33 1.70 3.31 3.93
N GLY A 34 1.67 4.12 4.99
CA GLY A 34 1.78 5.58 4.95
C GLY A 34 0.46 6.35 4.97
N SER A 35 0.63 7.67 4.76
CA SER A 35 -0.35 8.77 4.65
C SER A 35 -1.11 8.92 3.33
N GLY A 36 -0.47 8.46 2.25
CA GLY A 36 -0.72 8.94 0.89
C GLY A 36 -1.73 8.12 0.08
N TYR A 37 -1.59 8.14 -1.24
CA TYR A 37 -2.55 7.46 -2.13
C TYR A 37 -2.56 5.93 -1.94
N VAL A 38 -1.43 5.33 -1.54
CA VAL A 38 -1.34 3.89 -1.25
C VAL A 38 -2.31 3.50 -0.12
N ARG A 39 -2.46 4.35 0.90
CA ARG A 39 -3.47 4.18 1.97
C ARG A 39 -4.89 4.24 1.44
N VAL A 40 -5.17 5.20 0.55
CA VAL A 40 -6.52 5.35 -0.03
C VAL A 40 -6.90 4.10 -0.82
N VAL A 41 -5.96 3.55 -1.61
CA VAL A 41 -6.18 2.30 -2.35
C VAL A 41 -6.39 1.12 -1.41
N GLU A 42 -5.54 0.96 -0.39
CA GLU A 42 -5.69 -0.10 0.62
C GLU A 42 -7.07 -0.03 1.30
N ASN A 43 -7.51 1.17 1.68
CA ASN A 43 -8.81 1.39 2.31
C ASN A 43 -9.97 1.02 1.38
N PHE A 44 -9.92 1.42 0.11
CA PHE A 44 -10.96 1.05 -0.85
C PHE A 44 -11.04 -0.46 -1.08
N ILE A 45 -9.90 -1.14 -1.13
CA ILE A 45 -9.89 -2.60 -1.24
C ILE A 45 -10.55 -3.24 -0.01
N ASN A 46 -10.14 -2.82 1.19
CA ASN A 46 -10.67 -3.38 2.44
C ASN A 46 -12.15 -3.08 2.67
N VAL A 47 -12.64 -1.91 2.23
CA VAL A 47 -14.04 -1.49 2.41
C VAL A 47 -14.96 -2.10 1.35
N PHE A 48 -14.56 -2.07 0.07
CA PHE A 48 -15.43 -2.49 -1.02
C PHE A 48 -15.30 -3.98 -1.37
N TYR A 49 -14.18 -4.61 -1.02
CA TYR A 49 -13.92 -6.03 -1.29
C TYR A 49 -13.39 -6.76 -0.04
N PRO A 50 -14.10 -6.71 1.10
CA PRO A 50 -13.65 -7.31 2.35
C PRO A 50 -13.46 -8.84 2.27
N GLU A 51 -14.09 -9.50 1.29
CA GLU A 51 -13.90 -10.93 1.01
C GLU A 51 -12.55 -11.25 0.36
N ARG A 52 -11.83 -10.23 -0.13
CA ARG A 52 -10.52 -10.37 -0.76
C ARG A 52 -9.42 -9.98 0.20
N THR A 53 -8.75 -10.97 0.75
CA THR A 53 -7.51 -10.77 1.50
C THR A 53 -6.38 -10.40 0.53
N ILE A 54 -6.10 -9.11 0.39
CA ILE A 54 -5.02 -8.60 -0.47
C ILE A 54 -3.98 -7.91 0.43
N ARG A 55 -2.71 -8.30 0.28
CA ARG A 55 -1.60 -7.68 1.03
C ARG A 55 -1.05 -6.49 0.24
N ILE A 56 -1.12 -5.30 0.84
CA ILE A 56 -0.54 -4.09 0.26
C ILE A 56 0.84 -3.83 0.89
N SER A 57 1.83 -3.52 0.06
CA SER A 57 3.16 -3.13 0.51
C SER A 57 3.59 -1.84 -0.16
N ASN A 58 4.07 -0.89 0.63
CA ASN A 58 4.67 0.34 0.13
C ASN A 58 6.19 0.28 0.29
N THR A 59 6.92 0.45 -0.81
CA THR A 59 8.39 0.52 -0.83
C THR A 59 8.86 1.79 -1.55
N GLY A 60 8.06 2.86 -1.51
CA GLY A 60 8.46 4.14 -2.07
C GLY A 60 9.71 4.70 -1.39
N ILE A 61 10.56 5.40 -2.14
CA ILE A 61 11.75 6.06 -1.60
C ILE A 61 11.73 7.50 -2.12
N SER A 62 11.59 8.46 -1.20
CA SER A 62 11.62 9.88 -1.57
C SER A 62 12.94 10.26 -2.26
N GLY A 63 12.84 10.99 -3.38
CA GLY A 63 14.00 11.41 -4.18
C GLY A 63 14.55 10.33 -5.12
N ASN A 64 13.88 9.19 -5.26
CA ASN A 64 14.22 8.19 -6.27
C ASN A 64 13.85 8.71 -7.68
N ASN A 65 14.80 8.63 -8.62
CA ASN A 65 14.70 9.17 -10.00
C ASN A 65 15.08 8.10 -11.02
#